data_AF-A0A1C5TH69-F1
#
_entry.id   AF-A0A1C5TH69-F1
#
_cell.length_a   1.000
_cell.length_b   1.000
_cell.length_c   1.000
_cell.angle_alpha   90.00
_cell.angle_beta   90.00
_cell.angle_gamma   90.00
#
_symmetry.space_group_name_H-M   'P 1'
#
loop_
_entity.id
_entity.type
_entity.pdbx_description
1 polymer ?
#
loop_
_entity_poly.entity_id
_entity_poly.type
_entity_poly.pdbx_seq_one_letter_code
_entity_poly.pdbx_strand_id
1 'polypeptide(L)'
;MDDTLLQISKLDFCIQDVTLFLDTHPDDQEAKKYYKEGMKHLLKMKETYLKNGGALTNRDGKNIENYINEPFPWMKGGSTCGCMKSACNIPLM
;
A
#
# COMPACT_ATOMS: atom_id res chain seq x y z
N MET A 1 -2.13 13.97 3.91
CA MET A 1 -1.80 12.56 3.58
C MET A 1 -1.13 12.56 2.21
N ASP A 2 -0.26 11.60 1.90
CA ASP A 2 0.26 11.47 0.54
C ASP A 2 -0.87 11.00 -0.39
N ASP A 3 -1.23 11.81 -1.39
CA ASP A 3 -2.37 11.54 -2.28
C ASP A 3 -2.17 10.26 -3.10
N THR A 4 -0.91 9.92 -3.42
CA THR A 4 -0.56 8.71 -4.18
C THR A 4 -0.79 7.47 -3.34
N LEU A 5 -0.31 7.46 -2.09
CA LEU A 5 -0.50 6.35 -1.15
C LEU A 5 -1.97 6.14 -0.81
N LEU A 6 -2.73 7.21 -0.61
CA LEU A 6 -4.18 7.11 -0.38
C LEU A 6 -4.89 6.48 -1.58
N GLN A 7 -4.52 6.86 -2.80
CA GLN A 7 -5.08 6.25 -4.01
C GLN A 7 -4.69 4.77 -4.15
N ILE A 8 -3.45 4.40 -3.82
CA ILE A 8 -3.00 3.01 -3.79
C ILE A 8 -3.88 2.19 -2.82
N SER A 9 -4.08 2.68 -1.59
CA SER A 9 -4.90 1.99 -0.60
C SER A 9 -6.35 1.80 -1.05
N LYS A 10 -6.95 2.82 -1.68
CA LYS A 10 -8.31 2.72 -2.24
C LYS A 10 -8.40 1.68 -3.34
N LEU A 11 -7.45 1.70 -4.29
CA LEU A 11 -7.42 0.76 -5.40
C LEU A 11 -7.19 -0.68 -4.91
N ASP A 12 -6.24 -0.90 -3.99
CA ASP A 12 -6.00 -2.22 -3.39
C ASP A 12 -7.28 -2.77 -2.73
N PHE A 13 -8.02 -1.94 -1.99
CA PHE A 13 -9.29 -2.34 -1.39
C PHE A 13 -10.33 -2.72 -2.45
N CYS A 14 -10.55 -1.88 -3.47
CA CYS A 14 -11.51 -2.16 -4.54
C CYS A 14 -11.19 -3.44 -5.31
N ILE A 15 -9.91 -3.72 -5.54
CA ILE A 15 -9.46 -4.95 -6.20
C ILE A 15 -9.74 -6.17 -5.33
N GLN A 16 -9.47 -6.08 -4.02
CA GLN A 16 -9.76 -7.17 -3.08
C GLN A 16 -11.26 -7.47 -3.03
N ASP A 17 -12.08 -6.42 -2.98
CA ASP A 17 -13.55 -6.53 -2.96
C ASP A 17 -14.08 -7.20 -4.23
N VAL A 18 -13.65 -6.74 -5.42
CA VAL A 18 -14.11 -7.34 -6.68
C VAL A 18 -13.60 -8.77 -6.85
N THR A 19 -12.43 -9.11 -6.30
CA THR A 19 -11.90 -10.48 -6.32
C THR A 19 -12.80 -11.40 -5.51
N LEU A 20 -13.20 -10.97 -4.31
CA LEU A 20 -14.14 -11.71 -3.47
C LEU A 20 -15.52 -11.87 -4.15
N PHE A 21 -15.98 -10.83 -4.87
CA PHE A 21 -17.19 -10.93 -5.67
C PHE A 21 -17.07 -12.00 -6.77
N LEU A 22 -15.95 -12.01 -7.50
CA LEU A 22 -15.70 -12.98 -8.57
C LEU A 22 -15.59 -14.43 -8.09
N ASP A 23 -15.20 -14.67 -6.84
CA ASP A 23 -15.21 -16.03 -6.24
C ASP A 23 -16.62 -16.63 -6.23
N THR A 24 -17.66 -15.79 -6.14
CA THR A 24 -19.07 -16.21 -6.16
C THR A 24 -19.74 -16.04 -7.54
N HIS A 25 -19.21 -15.17 -8.39
CA HIS A 25 -19.73 -14.87 -9.74
C HIS A 25 -18.61 -14.97 -10.79
N PRO A 26 -18.09 -16.18 -11.07
CA PRO A 26 -16.89 -16.35 -11.88
C PRO A 26 -17.08 -15.99 -13.35
N ASP A 27 -18.30 -15.90 -13.86
CA ASP A 27 -18.59 -15.59 -15.27
C ASP A 27 -18.95 -14.13 -15.53
N ASP A 28 -19.01 -13.31 -14.46
CA ASP A 28 -19.32 -11.88 -14.58
C ASP A 28 -18.22 -11.14 -15.35
N GLN A 29 -18.57 -10.67 -16.55
CA GLN A 29 -17.63 -9.99 -17.44
C GLN A 29 -17.34 -8.56 -17.02
N GLU A 30 -18.28 -7.91 -16.35
CA GLU A 30 -18.13 -6.53 -15.89
C GLU A 30 -17.17 -6.46 -14.71
N ALA A 31 -17.34 -7.35 -13.73
CA ALA A 31 -16.43 -7.49 -12.60
C ALA A 31 -15.00 -7.86 -13.05
N LYS A 32 -14.86 -8.74 -14.05
CA LYS A 32 -13.55 -9.07 -14.66
C LYS A 32 -12.91 -7.85 -15.34
N LYS A 33 -13.70 -7.02 -16.02
CA LYS A 33 -13.22 -5.80 -16.67
C LYS A 33 -12.77 -4.79 -15.61
N TYR A 34 -13.60 -4.55 -14.59
CA TYR A 34 -13.29 -3.67 -13.47
C TYR A 34 -11.99 -4.09 -12.75
N TYR A 35 -11.83 -5.39 -12.47
CA TYR A 35 -10.59 -5.93 -11.90
C TYR A 35 -9.37 -5.59 -12.76
N LYS A 36 -9.42 -5.87 -14.07
CA LYS A 36 -8.29 -5.63 -14.99
C LYS A 36 -7.92 -4.15 -15.06
N GLU A 37 -8.91 -3.26 -15.15
CA GLU A 37 -8.69 -1.82 -15.17
C GLU A 37 -8.12 -1.33 -13.83
N GLY A 38 -8.72 -1.73 -12.72
CA GLY A 38 -8.24 -1.42 -11.37
C GLY A 38 -6.79 -1.85 -11.14
N MET A 39 -6.45 -3.10 -11.51
CA MET A 39 -5.09 -3.64 -11.41
C MET A 39 -4.08 -2.81 -12.21
N LYS A 40 -4.44 -2.39 -13.44
CA LYS A 40 -3.58 -1.53 -14.27
C LYS A 40 -3.32 -0.18 -13.59
N HIS A 41 -4.35 0.45 -13.03
CA HIS A 41 -4.22 1.71 -12.30
C HIS A 41 -3.37 1.54 -11.04
N LEU A 42 -3.61 0.48 -10.28
CA LEU A 42 -2.86 0.17 -9.06
C LEU A 42 -1.36 0.03 -9.34
N LEU A 43 -0.97 -0.77 -10.35
CA LEU A 43 0.43 -0.97 -10.70
C LEU A 43 1.13 0.33 -11.08
N LYS A 44 0.46 1.19 -11.87
CA LYS A 44 0.98 2.51 -12.25
C LYS A 44 1.19 3.42 -11.04
N MET A 45 0.24 3.42 -10.09
CA MET A 45 0.34 4.23 -8.88
C MET A 45 1.45 3.72 -7.96
N LYS A 46 1.57 2.40 -7.78
CA LYS A 46 2.65 1.77 -7.02
C LYS A 46 4.02 2.12 -7.60
N GLU A 47 4.17 2.05 -8.93
CA GLU A 47 5.40 2.44 -9.62
C GLU A 47 5.73 3.93 -9.41
N THR A 48 4.73 4.81 -9.53
CA THR A 48 4.91 6.26 -9.33
C THR A 48 5.35 6.59 -7.91
N TYR A 49 4.71 5.97 -6.92
CA TYR A 49 5.06 6.15 -5.52
C TYR A 49 6.50 5.71 -5.21
N LEU A 50 6.92 4.54 -5.74
CA LEU A 50 8.28 4.05 -5.58
C LEU A 50 9.32 4.94 -6.29
N LYS A 51 9.01 5.49 -7.47
CA LYS A 51 9.87 6.43 -8.19
C LYS A 51 10.08 7.74 -7.42
N ASN A 52 9.09 8.16 -6.64
CA ASN A 52 9.18 9.35 -5.80
C ASN A 52 9.95 9.12 -4.49
N GLY A 53 10.59 7.96 -4.32
CA GLY A 53 11.40 7.64 -3.14
C GLY A 53 10.62 7.02 -1.99
N GLY A 54 9.30 6.85 -2.11
CA GLY A 54 8.49 6.15 -1.12
C GLY A 54 8.82 4.66 -1.06
N ALA A 55 8.43 4.02 0.03
CA ALA A 55 8.55 2.57 0.21
C ALA A 55 7.18 1.96 0.54
N LEU A 56 6.72 1.01 -0.27
CA LEU A 56 5.42 0.33 -0.06
C LEU A 56 5.56 -0.98 0.70
N THR A 57 6.61 -1.75 0.40
CA THR A 57 6.87 -3.02 1.04
C THR A 57 8.34 -3.13 1.42
N ASN A 58 8.65 -3.93 2.45
CA ASN A 58 10.03 -4.30 2.77
C ASN A 58 10.64 -5.29 1.77
N ARG A 59 9.87 -5.79 0.79
CA ARG A 59 10.30 -6.81 -0.17
C ARG A 59 10.84 -6.22 -1.46
N ASP A 60 10.53 -4.96 -1.74
CA ASP A 60 10.95 -4.31 -2.98
C ASP A 60 12.45 -4.04 -3.03
N GLY A 61 13.17 -4.18 -1.90
CA GLY A 61 14.62 -3.98 -1.75
C GLY A 61 15.11 -2.54 -1.98
N LYS A 62 14.27 -1.72 -2.63
CA LYS A 62 14.44 -0.31 -2.90
C LYS A 62 13.93 0.48 -1.69
N ASN A 63 14.69 1.49 -1.27
CA ASN A 63 14.29 2.43 -0.22
C ASN A 63 13.97 1.77 1.14
N ILE A 64 14.68 0.70 1.53
CA ILE A 64 14.47 0.01 2.81
C ILE A 64 14.67 0.93 4.02
N GLU A 65 15.58 1.90 3.91
CA GLU A 65 15.78 2.95 4.91
C GLU A 65 14.53 3.80 5.08
N ASN A 66 13.86 4.19 3.99
CA ASN A 66 12.62 4.96 4.05
C ASN A 66 11.47 4.11 4.61
N TYR A 67 11.40 2.82 4.29
CA TYR A 67 10.38 1.91 4.84
C TYR A 67 10.36 1.89 6.38
N ILE A 68 11.55 1.90 7.01
CA ILE A 68 11.69 1.87 8.48
C ILE A 68 11.48 3.27 9.06
N ASN A 69 12.06 4.30 8.42
CA ASN A 69 12.14 5.63 9.00
C ASN A 69 10.89 6.49 8.75
N GLU A 70 10.20 6.32 7.62
CA GLU A 70 9.03 7.15 7.29
C GLU A 70 7.87 6.92 8.29
N PRO A 71 7.16 7.99 8.68
CA PRO A 71 5.99 7.86 9.52
C PRO A 71 4.89 7.08 8.78
N PHE A 72 4.45 5.96 9.35
CA PHE A 72 3.30 5.21 8.85
C PHE A 72 2.08 6.13 8.67
N PRO A 73 1.20 5.81 7.72
CA PRO A 73 0.03 6.65 7.40
C PRO A 73 -0.86 7.00 8.60
N TRP A 74 -0.98 6.09 9.57
CA TRP A 74 -1.78 6.28 10.79
C TRP A 74 -1.10 7.10 11.89
N MET A 75 0.21 7.37 11.80
CA MET A 75 0.92 8.18 12.80
C MET A 75 0.71 9.70 12.64
N LYS A 76 0.21 10.17 11.50
CA LYS A 76 0.02 11.61 11.24
C LYS A 76 -1.25 12.18 11.87
N GLY A 77 -2.06 11.37 12.56
CA GLY A 77 -3.34 11.75 13.17
C GLY A 77 -3.34 11.67 14.70
N GLY A 78 -2.60 12.56 15.37
CA GLY A 78 -2.87 13.01 16.75
C GLY A 78 -3.04 11.99 17.89
N SER A 79 -2.71 10.71 17.70
CA SER A 79 -2.88 9.67 18.72
C SER A 79 -1.53 9.00 18.96
N THR A 80 -0.82 9.46 19.98
CA THR A 80 0.53 8.99 20.38
C THR A 80 0.52 7.61 21.06
N CYS A 81 -0.60 6.90 21.03
CA CYS A 81 -0.72 5.55 21.57
C CYS A 81 -0.24 4.53 20.53
N GLY A 82 0.93 3.92 20.75
CA GLY A 82 1.41 2.78 19.96
C GLY A 82 2.61 3.01 19.02
N CYS A 83 3.32 4.14 19.12
CA CYS A 83 4.53 4.37 18.32
C CYS A 83 5.71 3.49 18.81
N MET A 84 5.76 2.23 18.40
CA MET A 84 6.81 1.25 18.74
C MET A 84 8.21 1.57 18.15
N LYS A 85 8.41 2.75 17.56
CA LYS A 85 9.67 3.09 16.86
C LYS A 85 10.89 3.26 17.77
N SER A 86 10.69 3.43 19.09
CA SER A 86 11.80 3.61 20.03
C SER A 86 12.44 2.30 20.54
N ALA A 87 11.95 1.12 20.13
CA ALA A 87 12.40 -0.16 20.70
C ALA A 87 13.47 -0.93 19.88
N CYS A 88 13.86 -0.46 18.69
CA CYS A 88 14.76 -1.23 17.81
C CYS A 88 16.15 -0.61 17.60
N ASN A 89 16.62 0.27 18.49
CA ASN A 89 18.07 0.47 18.65
C ASN A 89 18.62 -0.71 19.47
N ILE A 90 18.67 -1.91 18.87
CA ILE A 90 19.60 -2.94 19.37
C ILE A 90 20.97 -2.46 18.92
N PRO A 91 21.90 -2.13 19.83
CA PRO A 91 23.27 -1.86 19.43
C PRO A 91 23.79 -3.15 18.79
N LEU A 92 24.13 -3.10 17.51
CA LEU A 92 25.00 -4.11 16.94
C LEU A 92 26.33 -3.99 17.69
N MET A 93 26.62 -4.98 18.54
CA MET A 93 27.95 -5.21 19.09
C MET A 93 28.97 -5.37 17.97
#